data_AF-A0A3A6QAQ9-F1
#
_entry.id   AF-A0A3A6QAQ9-F1
#
_cell.length_a   1.000
_cell.length_b   1.000
_cell.length_c   1.000
_cell.angle_alpha   90.00
_cell.angle_beta   90.00
_cell.angle_gamma   90.00
#
_symmetry.space_group_name_H-M   'P 1'
#
loop_
_entity.id
_entity.type
_entity.pdbx_description
1 polymer ?
#
loop_
_entity_poly.entity_id
_entity_poly.type
_entity_poly.pdbx_seq_one_letter_code
_entity_poly.pdbx_strand_id
1 'polypeptide(L)'
;MGFFSWKTCDSKESISNVYSGRQVRTVYLLQPHGQKPLQENAYEGYGIFGGVNAHVWLAKANLDKNIASGMDDETLRIIGVYLSCGFDFYRDKNKQVYACSDKVMVIEALGLFDFPIVKINGYDEMFTVDGVSGTMEQHEWNGRLTKQTPPSIAYPLKFSFNENARYEAYSASESCDKQGYFYDD
;
A
#
# COMPACT_ATOMS: atom_id res chain seq x y z
N MET A 1 -13.17 12.63 -1.06
CA MET A 1 -12.02 11.77 -0.74
C MET A 1 -12.00 11.55 0.76
N GLY A 2 -11.70 10.33 1.23
CA GLY A 2 -11.64 10.01 2.65
C GLY A 2 -10.29 10.36 3.29
N PHE A 3 -10.18 10.12 4.60
CA PHE A 3 -8.92 10.30 5.34
C PHE A 3 -8.11 9.00 5.38
N PHE A 4 -6.79 9.13 5.37
CA PHE A 4 -5.89 8.06 5.77
C PHE A 4 -5.64 8.15 7.27
N SER A 5 -5.67 7.00 7.93
CA SER A 5 -5.25 6.88 9.31
C SER A 5 -4.79 5.47 9.60
N TRP A 6 -3.93 5.35 10.59
CA TRP A 6 -3.34 4.10 11.04
C TRP A 6 -3.45 4.00 12.56
N LYS A 7 -3.26 2.78 13.06
CA LYS A 7 -2.94 2.52 14.45
C LYS A 7 -1.43 2.58 14.64
N THR A 8 -0.97 3.17 15.73
CA THR A 8 0.45 3.15 16.08
C THR A 8 0.95 1.71 16.21
N CYS A 9 2.18 1.44 15.79
CA CYS A 9 2.73 0.08 15.76
C CYS A 9 3.02 -0.46 17.17
N ASP A 10 3.21 0.43 18.14
CA ASP A 10 3.55 0.13 19.53
C ASP A 10 2.31 0.09 20.44
N SER A 11 1.55 1.18 20.52
CA SER A 11 0.38 1.26 21.41
C SER A 11 -0.94 0.83 20.77
N LYS A 12 -0.95 0.57 19.46
CA LYS A 12 -2.14 0.18 18.68
C LYS A 12 -3.29 1.20 18.76
N GLU A 13 -2.95 2.44 19.10
CA GLU A 13 -3.90 3.55 19.22
C GLU A 13 -4.12 4.22 17.86
N SER A 14 -5.36 4.62 17.60
CA SER A 14 -5.72 5.36 16.38
C SER A 14 -5.04 6.72 16.32
N ILE A 15 -4.53 7.07 15.14
CA ILE A 15 -4.04 8.41 14.84
C ILE A 15 -5.22 9.27 14.38
N SER A 16 -5.76 10.09 15.28
CA SER A 16 -6.77 11.12 14.97
C SER A 16 -6.18 12.21 14.09
N ASN A 17 -7.00 12.72 13.17
CA ASN A 17 -6.69 13.94 12.44
C ASN A 17 -7.28 15.18 13.14
N VAL A 18 -6.80 16.35 12.74
CA VAL A 18 -7.23 17.67 13.28
C VAL A 18 -8.72 17.96 13.14
N TYR A 19 -9.43 17.27 12.23
CA TYR A 19 -10.86 17.48 11.98
C TYR A 19 -11.76 16.60 12.85
N SER A 20 -11.19 15.62 13.57
CA SER A 20 -11.95 14.58 14.26
C SER A 20 -12.59 14.99 15.59
N GLY A 21 -12.38 16.22 16.06
CA GLY A 21 -12.83 16.66 17.39
C GLY A 21 -12.06 16.05 18.57
N ARG A 22 -11.18 15.06 18.32
CA ARG A 22 -10.32 14.45 19.33
C ARG A 22 -9.06 15.26 19.59
N GLN A 23 -8.38 14.93 20.68
CA GLN A 23 -7.04 15.45 20.96
C GLN A 23 -6.10 15.13 19.79
N VAL A 24 -5.42 16.16 19.30
CA VAL A 24 -4.34 16.05 18.32
C VAL A 24 -3.05 15.75 19.07
N ARG A 25 -2.35 14.70 18.65
CA ARG A 25 -1.07 14.27 19.23
C ARG A 25 0.01 14.32 18.16
N THR A 26 1.23 14.64 18.57
CA THR A 26 2.39 14.51 17.70
C THR A 26 2.60 13.04 17.34
N VAL A 27 2.74 12.76 16.04
CA VAL A 27 2.93 11.43 15.47
C VAL A 27 4.28 11.38 14.78
N TYR A 28 4.94 10.23 14.87
CA TYR A 28 6.21 9.98 14.23
C TYR A 28 6.06 8.82 13.24
N LEU A 29 6.32 9.10 11.95
CA LEU A 29 6.57 8.04 10.97
C LEU A 29 8.00 7.53 11.18
N LEU A 30 8.12 6.30 11.66
CA LEU A 30 9.41 5.68 11.98
C LEU A 30 10.16 5.34 10.69
N GLN A 31 11.48 5.45 10.73
CA GLN A 31 12.36 5.15 9.61
C GLN A 31 13.37 4.04 9.97
N PRO A 32 13.72 3.15 9.02
CA PRO A 32 14.66 2.05 9.27
C PRO A 32 16.10 2.56 9.41
N HIS A 33 16.98 1.67 9.86
CA HIS A 33 18.44 1.87 9.93
C HIS A 33 18.83 3.02 10.85
N GLY A 34 18.03 3.25 11.90
CA GLY A 34 18.28 4.32 12.88
C GLY A 34 18.09 5.74 12.37
N GLN A 35 17.49 5.93 11.18
CA GLN A 35 17.13 7.25 10.67
C GLN A 35 16.12 7.94 11.59
N LYS A 36 16.19 9.28 11.64
CA LYS A 36 15.33 10.08 12.52
C LYS A 36 13.86 9.98 12.07
N PRO A 37 12.91 9.64 12.95
CA PRO A 37 11.50 9.64 12.58
C PRO A 37 11.01 10.98 12.03
N LEU A 38 10.08 10.93 11.07
CA LEU A 38 9.44 12.12 10.52
C LEU A 38 8.30 12.54 11.44
N GLN A 39 8.44 13.71 12.04
CA GLN A 39 7.52 14.27 13.03
C GLN A 39 6.37 15.02 12.38
N GLU A 40 5.14 14.75 12.82
CA GLU A 40 3.94 15.47 12.46
C GLU A 40 3.21 15.93 13.71
N ASN A 41 3.04 17.24 13.89
CA ASN A 41 2.45 17.81 15.10
C ASN A 41 0.92 17.95 15.01
N ALA A 42 0.39 18.06 13.79
CA ALA A 42 -1.01 18.33 13.56
C ALA A 42 -1.49 17.55 12.32
N TYR A 43 -1.57 16.23 12.47
CA TYR A 43 -1.88 15.36 11.35
C TYR A 43 -3.24 15.68 10.71
N GLU A 44 -3.24 16.02 9.42
CA GLU A 44 -4.45 16.45 8.71
C GLU A 44 -5.25 15.30 8.09
N GLY A 45 -4.75 14.06 8.14
CA GLY A 45 -5.45 12.92 7.56
C GLY A 45 -5.09 12.60 6.11
N TYR A 46 -4.13 13.31 5.50
CA TYR A 46 -3.73 13.09 4.09
C TYR A 46 -2.44 12.28 3.93
N GLY A 47 -1.99 11.61 5.00
CA GLY A 47 -0.79 10.78 4.99
C GLY A 47 0.51 11.58 4.87
N ILE A 48 0.54 12.86 5.23
CA ILE A 48 1.75 13.68 5.24
C ILE A 48 2.35 13.68 6.65
N PHE A 49 3.63 13.34 6.77
CA PHE A 49 4.38 13.35 8.03
C PHE A 49 5.73 14.03 7.82
N GLY A 50 6.00 15.11 8.56
CA GLY A 50 7.24 15.87 8.39
C GLY A 50 7.43 16.38 6.96
N GLY A 51 6.33 16.72 6.26
CA GLY A 51 6.34 17.15 4.87
C GLY A 51 6.47 16.02 3.82
N VAL A 52 6.55 14.75 4.23
CA VAL A 52 6.67 13.60 3.32
C VAL A 52 5.36 12.82 3.26
N ASN A 53 4.88 12.50 2.06
CA ASN A 53 3.75 11.60 1.89
C ASN A 53 4.15 10.16 2.23
N ALA A 54 3.46 9.53 3.19
CA ALA A 54 3.75 8.20 3.70
C ALA A 54 3.71 7.12 2.61
N HIS A 55 2.80 7.22 1.63
CA HIS A 55 2.72 6.26 0.53
C HIS A 55 3.86 6.47 -0.48
N VAL A 56 4.26 7.71 -0.75
CA VAL A 56 5.46 8.00 -1.56
C VAL A 56 6.71 7.45 -0.87
N TRP A 57 6.83 7.65 0.44
CA TRP A 57 7.90 7.06 1.25
C TRP A 57 7.87 5.54 1.16
N LEU A 58 6.70 4.92 1.29
CA LEU A 58 6.53 3.46 1.23
C LEU A 58 6.99 2.88 -0.10
N ALA A 59 6.65 3.51 -1.22
CA ALA A 59 7.12 3.11 -2.53
C ALA A 59 8.66 3.26 -2.63
N LYS A 60 9.20 4.45 -2.33
CA LYS A 60 10.66 4.71 -2.41
C LYS A 60 11.49 3.79 -1.52
N ALA A 61 10.94 3.35 -0.37
CA ALA A 61 11.62 2.44 0.54
C ALA A 61 11.70 0.99 0.02
N ASN A 62 10.77 0.56 -0.84
CA ASN A 62 10.64 -0.83 -1.26
C ASN A 62 10.93 -1.09 -2.75
N LEU A 63 10.98 -0.04 -3.58
CA LEU A 63 11.32 -0.16 -5.00
C LEU A 63 12.84 -0.08 -5.22
N ASP A 64 13.30 -0.62 -6.36
CA ASP A 64 14.64 -0.33 -6.86
C ASP A 64 14.82 1.19 -7.03
N LYS A 65 15.99 1.71 -6.65
CA LYS A 65 16.24 3.15 -6.65
C LYS A 65 16.17 3.78 -8.03
N ASN A 66 16.62 3.07 -9.07
CA ASN A 66 16.58 3.58 -10.44
C ASN A 66 15.12 3.65 -10.92
N ILE A 67 14.33 2.61 -10.64
CA ILE A 67 12.89 2.59 -10.93
C ILE A 67 12.19 3.76 -10.23
N ALA A 68 12.37 3.89 -8.91
CA ALA A 68 11.71 4.93 -8.12
C ALA A 68 12.10 6.35 -8.55
N SER A 69 13.36 6.57 -8.97
CA SER A 69 13.85 7.88 -9.41
C SER A 69 13.25 8.35 -10.74
N GLY A 70 12.76 7.42 -11.57
CA GLY A 70 12.14 7.72 -12.86
C GLY A 70 10.63 8.01 -12.78
N MET A 71 10.03 7.94 -11.59
CA MET A 71 8.59 8.09 -11.38
C MET A 71 8.27 9.41 -10.69
N ASP A 72 7.15 10.04 -11.06
CA ASP A 72 6.62 11.18 -10.33
C ASP A 72 5.99 10.76 -8.97
N ASP A 73 5.80 11.74 -8.09
CA ASP A 73 5.28 11.48 -6.75
C ASP A 73 3.83 10.95 -6.77
N GLU A 74 3.02 11.23 -7.80
CA GLU A 74 1.65 10.69 -7.88
C GLU A 74 1.66 9.20 -8.21
N THR A 75 2.51 8.80 -9.15
CA THR A 75 2.76 7.39 -9.50
C THR A 75 3.29 6.62 -8.29
N LEU A 76 4.27 7.19 -7.58
CA LEU A 76 4.80 6.58 -6.36
C LEU A 76 3.76 6.52 -5.24
N ARG A 77 2.88 7.51 -5.13
CA ARG A 77 1.78 7.50 -4.17
C ARG A 77 0.80 6.36 -4.49
N ILE A 78 0.42 6.17 -5.76
CA ILE A 78 -0.45 5.06 -6.19
C ILE A 78 0.18 3.72 -5.86
N ILE A 79 1.46 3.52 -6.20
CA ILE A 79 2.19 2.29 -5.85
C ILE A 79 2.17 2.08 -4.34
N GLY A 80 2.52 3.11 -3.56
CA GLY A 80 2.51 3.05 -2.10
C GLY A 80 1.14 2.68 -1.51
N VAL A 81 0.05 3.20 -2.07
CA VAL A 81 -1.30 2.80 -1.64
C VAL A 81 -1.53 1.32 -1.86
N TYR A 82 -1.16 0.76 -3.01
CA TYR A 82 -1.26 -0.67 -3.26
C TYR A 82 -0.34 -1.51 -2.36
N LEU A 83 0.86 -1.01 -2.04
CA LEU A 83 1.74 -1.68 -1.07
C LEU A 83 1.15 -1.69 0.34
N SER A 84 0.44 -0.63 0.73
CA SER A 84 -0.19 -0.52 2.05
C SER A 84 -1.47 -1.32 2.17
N CYS A 85 -2.33 -1.30 1.14
CA CYS A 85 -3.63 -1.97 1.15
C CYS A 85 -3.55 -3.44 0.71
N GLY A 86 -2.45 -3.82 0.06
CA GLY A 86 -2.34 -5.06 -0.69
C GLY A 86 -2.95 -4.93 -2.09
N PHE A 87 -2.52 -5.82 -2.97
CA PHE A 87 -3.08 -5.99 -4.31
C PHE A 87 -3.09 -7.48 -4.65
N ASP A 88 -3.78 -7.84 -5.72
CA ASP A 88 -3.85 -9.21 -6.21
C ASP A 88 -3.36 -9.31 -7.66
N PHE A 89 -3.04 -10.52 -8.06
CA PHE A 89 -2.83 -10.91 -9.45
C PHE A 89 -3.28 -12.36 -9.61
N TYR A 90 -3.41 -12.81 -10.85
CA TYR A 90 -4.00 -14.11 -11.15
C TYR A 90 -3.01 -14.94 -11.96
N ARG A 91 -3.04 -16.26 -11.77
CA ARG A 91 -2.25 -17.20 -12.59
C ARG A 91 -3.12 -18.26 -13.23
N ASP A 92 -2.79 -18.62 -14.46
CA ASP A 92 -3.35 -19.80 -15.10
C ASP A 92 -2.55 -21.08 -14.76
N LYS A 93 -2.99 -22.22 -15.29
CA LYS A 93 -2.31 -23.51 -15.14
C LYS A 93 -0.88 -23.52 -15.72
N ASN A 94 -0.60 -22.65 -16.68
CA ASN A 94 0.70 -22.50 -17.34
C ASN A 94 1.61 -21.47 -16.63
N LYS A 95 1.17 -20.92 -15.50
CA LYS A 95 1.85 -19.89 -14.70
C LYS A 95 1.92 -18.50 -15.35
N GLN A 96 1.20 -18.26 -16.45
CA GLN A 96 1.02 -16.92 -17.00
C GLN A 96 0.33 -16.03 -15.97
N VAL A 97 0.83 -14.80 -15.82
CA VAL A 97 0.30 -13.81 -14.87
C VAL A 97 -0.68 -12.87 -15.58
N TYR A 98 -1.79 -12.58 -14.91
CA TYR A 98 -2.83 -11.65 -15.32
C TYR A 98 -3.08 -10.64 -14.20
N ALA A 99 -3.23 -9.37 -14.54
CA ALA A 99 -3.54 -8.33 -13.56
C ALA A 99 -4.28 -7.15 -14.21
N CYS A 100 -5.06 -6.42 -13.41
CA CYS A 100 -5.69 -5.17 -13.85
C CYS A 100 -4.63 -4.08 -14.12
N SER A 101 -4.94 -3.12 -15.01
CA SER A 101 -4.06 -2.01 -15.42
C SER A 101 -3.13 -1.48 -14.32
N ASP A 102 -3.72 -0.99 -13.24
CA ASP A 102 -2.97 -0.30 -12.19
C ASP A 102 -2.07 -1.27 -11.42
N LYS A 103 -2.49 -2.54 -11.30
CA LYS A 103 -1.74 -3.58 -10.60
C LYS A 103 -0.56 -4.06 -11.45
N VAL A 104 -0.68 -4.08 -12.77
CA VAL A 104 0.46 -4.36 -13.68
C VAL A 104 1.60 -3.39 -13.40
N MET A 105 1.31 -2.09 -13.32
CA MET A 105 2.30 -1.06 -13.00
C MET A 105 3.02 -1.35 -11.67
N VAL A 106 2.27 -1.73 -10.62
CA VAL A 106 2.86 -2.05 -9.30
C VAL A 106 3.74 -3.31 -9.38
N ILE A 107 3.27 -4.35 -10.06
CA ILE A 107 4.00 -5.63 -10.21
C ILE A 107 5.31 -5.42 -10.97
N GLU A 108 5.27 -4.64 -12.05
CA GLU A 108 6.45 -4.29 -12.85
C GLU A 108 7.43 -3.43 -12.05
N ALA A 109 6.95 -2.42 -11.32
CA ALA A 109 7.79 -1.58 -10.48
C ALA A 109 8.53 -2.39 -9.40
N LEU A 110 7.88 -3.41 -8.85
CA LEU A 110 8.48 -4.33 -7.87
C LEU A 110 9.40 -5.38 -8.51
N GLY A 111 9.41 -5.51 -9.85
CA GLY A 111 10.20 -6.53 -10.54
C GLY A 111 9.82 -7.96 -10.13
N LEU A 112 8.53 -8.24 -9.87
CA LEU A 112 8.11 -9.55 -9.35
C LEU A 112 8.26 -10.69 -10.36
N PHE A 113 8.26 -10.38 -11.66
CA PHE A 113 8.31 -11.36 -12.74
C PHE A 113 9.26 -10.89 -13.85
N ASP A 114 10.02 -11.84 -14.39
CA ASP A 114 10.93 -11.63 -15.53
C ASP A 114 10.25 -11.90 -16.88
N PHE A 115 8.92 -12.03 -16.91
CA PHE A 115 8.14 -12.35 -18.09
C PHE A 115 6.89 -11.46 -18.21
N PRO A 116 6.33 -11.29 -19.42
CA PRO A 116 5.21 -10.37 -19.65
C PRO A 116 3.95 -10.73 -18.83
N ILE A 117 3.28 -9.69 -18.34
CA ILE A 117 2.00 -9.79 -17.65
C ILE A 117 0.88 -9.51 -18.65
N VAL A 118 -0.18 -10.31 -18.64
CA VAL A 118 -1.38 -10.01 -19.41
C VAL A 118 -2.17 -8.93 -18.66
N LYS A 119 -2.12 -7.72 -19.21
CA LYS A 119 -2.87 -6.57 -18.71
C LYS A 119 -4.34 -6.69 -19.10
N ILE A 120 -5.22 -6.56 -18.11
CA ILE A 120 -6.67 -6.45 -18.27
C ILE A 120 -7.08 -5.03 -17.88
N ASN A 121 -7.79 -4.30 -18.74
CA ASN A 121 -8.09 -2.88 -18.53
C ASN A 121 -9.16 -2.64 -17.45
N GLY A 122 -10.08 -3.58 -17.26
CA GLY A 122 -11.12 -3.52 -16.24
C GLY A 122 -11.69 -4.90 -15.92
N TYR A 123 -12.41 -5.02 -14.80
CA TYR A 123 -12.96 -6.30 -14.36
C TYR A 123 -14.00 -6.89 -15.32
N ASP A 124 -14.71 -6.03 -16.05
CA ASP A 124 -15.71 -6.41 -17.05
C ASP A 124 -15.11 -6.72 -18.42
N GLU A 125 -13.80 -6.54 -18.60
CA GLU A 125 -13.15 -6.89 -19.87
C GLU A 125 -13.20 -8.40 -20.06
N MET A 126 -13.73 -8.82 -21.22
CA MET A 126 -13.69 -10.21 -21.64
C MET A 126 -12.35 -10.52 -22.31
N PHE A 127 -11.69 -11.56 -21.83
CA PHE A 127 -10.45 -12.07 -22.39
C PHE A 127 -10.46 -13.59 -22.45
N THR A 128 -9.55 -14.14 -23.25
CA THR A 128 -9.48 -15.58 -23.47
C THR A 128 -8.42 -16.21 -22.57
N VAL A 129 -8.81 -17.24 -21.82
CA VAL A 129 -7.92 -18.13 -21.08
C VAL A 129 -8.26 -19.56 -21.47
N ASP A 130 -7.26 -20.30 -21.96
CA ASP A 130 -7.42 -21.72 -22.30
C ASP A 130 -8.54 -21.99 -23.34
N GLY A 131 -8.70 -21.06 -24.29
CA GLY A 131 -9.71 -21.13 -25.36
C GLY A 131 -11.12 -20.69 -24.96
N VAL A 132 -11.34 -20.29 -23.70
CA VAL A 132 -12.65 -19.81 -23.21
C VAL A 132 -12.61 -18.30 -23.04
N SER A 133 -13.62 -17.60 -23.55
CA SER A 133 -13.80 -16.16 -23.32
C SER A 133 -14.62 -15.93 -22.05
N GLY A 134 -14.20 -14.97 -21.23
CA GLY A 134 -14.86 -14.62 -19.97
C GLY A 134 -14.19 -13.45 -19.27
N THR A 135 -14.83 -12.93 -18.23
CA THR A 135 -14.24 -11.91 -17.34
C THR A 135 -13.23 -12.53 -16.38
N MET A 136 -12.46 -11.70 -15.68
CA MET A 136 -11.49 -12.16 -14.66
C MET A 136 -12.19 -13.03 -13.60
N GLU A 137 -13.34 -12.57 -13.11
CA GLU A 137 -14.14 -13.27 -12.10
C GLU A 137 -14.68 -14.61 -12.63
N GLN A 138 -15.18 -14.64 -13.87
CA GLN A 138 -15.66 -15.89 -14.48
C GLN A 138 -14.52 -16.90 -14.61
N HIS A 139 -13.32 -16.46 -15.00
CA HIS A 139 -12.16 -17.34 -15.09
C HIS A 139 -11.68 -17.84 -13.72
N GLU A 140 -11.73 -16.98 -12.69
CA GLU A 140 -11.45 -17.38 -11.31
C GLU A 140 -12.45 -18.42 -10.81
N TRP A 141 -13.75 -18.15 -10.90
CA TRP A 141 -14.81 -19.07 -10.46
C TRP A 141 -14.68 -20.43 -11.17
N ASN A 142 -14.43 -20.43 -12.48
CA ASN A 142 -14.29 -21.67 -13.24
C ASN A 142 -12.91 -22.34 -13.10
N GLY A 143 -12.06 -21.88 -12.18
CA GLY A 143 -10.76 -22.49 -11.88
C GLY A 143 -9.72 -22.36 -12.99
N ARG A 144 -9.93 -21.46 -13.96
CA ARG A 144 -8.95 -21.17 -15.03
C ARG A 144 -7.87 -20.23 -14.54
N LEU A 145 -8.24 -19.34 -13.62
CA LEU A 145 -7.35 -18.43 -12.94
C LEU A 145 -7.38 -18.70 -11.44
N THR A 146 -6.23 -18.60 -10.80
CA THR A 146 -6.09 -18.64 -9.35
C THR A 146 -5.58 -17.29 -8.87
N LYS A 147 -6.35 -16.65 -8.00
CA LYS A 147 -5.97 -15.40 -7.34
C LYS A 147 -4.79 -15.60 -6.40
N GLN A 148 -3.84 -14.68 -6.42
CA GLN A 148 -2.65 -14.65 -5.59
C GLN A 148 -2.44 -13.25 -5.02
N THR A 149 -1.76 -13.20 -3.86
CA THR A 149 -1.28 -11.96 -3.25
C THR A 149 0.23 -11.88 -3.37
N PRO A 150 0.82 -10.67 -3.48
CA PRO A 150 2.26 -10.47 -3.51
C PRO A 150 2.92 -10.90 -2.18
N PRO A 151 4.24 -11.12 -2.17
CA PRO A 151 4.99 -11.29 -0.94
C PRO A 151 4.93 -10.02 -0.07
N SER A 152 5.20 -10.18 1.23
CA SER A 152 5.31 -9.06 2.16
C SER A 152 6.47 -8.13 1.78
N ILE A 153 6.25 -6.83 1.89
CA ILE A 153 7.28 -5.81 1.68
C ILE A 153 8.28 -5.75 2.85
N ALA A 154 9.52 -5.37 2.54
CA ALA A 154 10.61 -5.30 3.53
C ALA A 154 10.45 -4.15 4.52
N TYR A 155 9.94 -3.00 4.04
CA TYR A 155 9.83 -1.78 4.82
C TYR A 155 8.37 -1.31 4.91
N PRO A 156 7.52 -1.92 5.75
CA PRO A 156 6.16 -1.45 5.98
C PRO A 156 6.10 -0.11 6.72
N LEU A 157 4.94 0.56 6.67
CA LEU A 157 4.69 1.76 7.46
C LEU A 157 4.63 1.43 8.96
N LYS A 158 5.25 2.28 9.77
CA LYS A 158 5.24 2.19 11.24
C LYS A 158 5.12 3.58 11.82
N PHE A 159 4.12 3.78 12.67
CA PHE A 159 3.84 5.06 13.32
C PHE A 159 3.88 4.89 14.83
N SER A 160 4.33 5.91 15.56
CA SER A 160 4.30 5.93 17.01
C SER A 160 4.03 7.35 17.51
N PHE A 161 3.48 7.46 18.72
CA PHE A 161 3.42 8.73 19.45
C PHE A 161 4.70 8.99 20.28
N ASN A 162 5.63 8.03 20.32
CA ASN A 162 6.90 8.11 21.03
C ASN A 162 8.05 8.40 20.05
N GLU A 163 8.68 9.56 20.18
CA GLU A 163 9.84 9.97 19.35
C GLU A 163 11.00 8.98 19.40
N ASN A 164 11.14 8.24 20.51
CA ASN A 164 12.24 7.30 20.71
C ASN A 164 11.94 5.89 20.22
N ALA A 165 10.74 5.63 19.70
CA ALA A 165 10.38 4.33 19.13
C ALA A 165 11.31 4.00 17.95
N ARG A 166 11.76 2.73 17.89
CA ARG A 166 12.70 2.25 16.87
C ARG A 166 11.99 1.39 15.86
N TYR A 167 12.25 1.65 14.58
CA TYR A 167 11.56 0.98 13.48
C TYR A 167 11.71 -0.55 13.56
N GLU A 168 12.90 -1.04 13.88
CA GLU A 168 13.23 -2.46 13.94
C GLU A 168 12.56 -3.20 15.10
N ALA A 169 12.07 -2.47 16.12
CA ALA A 169 11.52 -3.06 17.33
C ALA A 169 10.04 -3.48 17.20
N TYR A 170 9.33 -3.01 16.17
CA TYR A 170 7.89 -3.20 16.05
C TYR A 170 7.49 -3.83 14.70
N SER A 171 6.31 -4.45 14.67
CA SER A 171 5.66 -4.88 13.43
C SER A 171 5.10 -3.67 12.66
N ALA A 172 4.50 -3.91 11.49
CA ALA A 172 3.79 -2.89 10.74
C ALA A 172 2.67 -2.23 11.57
N SER A 173 2.41 -0.96 11.28
CA SER A 173 1.17 -0.28 11.68
C SER A 173 -0.01 -0.82 10.88
N GLU A 174 -1.17 -0.89 11.52
CA GLU A 174 -2.42 -1.35 10.91
C GLU A 174 -3.23 -0.15 10.42
N SER A 175 -4.08 -0.34 9.40
CA SER A 175 -5.06 0.68 9.02
C SER A 175 -6.03 0.96 10.18
N CYS A 176 -6.43 2.22 10.32
CA CYS A 176 -7.45 2.61 11.28
C CYS A 176 -8.85 2.45 10.67
N ASP A 177 -9.69 1.65 11.32
CA ASP A 177 -11.10 1.42 10.98
C ASP A 177 -11.95 2.68 11.09
N LYS A 178 -11.56 3.63 11.95
CA LYS A 178 -12.21 4.93 12.13
C LYS A 178 -11.71 6.00 11.15
N GLN A 179 -10.74 5.67 10.29
CA GLN A 179 -10.08 6.61 9.37
C GLN A 179 -9.56 7.90 10.05
N GLY A 180 -9.27 7.83 11.35
CA GLY A 180 -8.81 8.99 12.10
C GLY A 180 -9.86 10.09 12.31
N TYR A 181 -11.13 9.84 11.97
CA TYR A 181 -12.21 10.83 11.97
C TYR A 181 -13.56 10.29 12.52
N PHE A 182 -14.00 9.11 12.07
CA PHE A 182 -15.32 8.55 12.36
C PHE A 182 -15.37 7.86 13.72
N TYR A 183 -15.17 8.65 14.78
CA TYR A 183 -15.24 8.15 16.14
C TYR A 183 -16.68 8.17 16.64
N ASP A 184 -17.06 7.15 17.42
CA ASP A 184 -18.45 6.95 17.86
C ASP A 184 -18.82 7.76 19.12
N ASP A 185 -17.88 8.57 19.63
CA ASP A 185 -17.93 9.39 20.86
C ASP A 185 -19.06 9.07 21.88
#